data_AF-A0A7K4G3N5-F1
#
_entry.id   AF-A0A7K4G3N5-F1
#
_cell.length_a   1.000
_cell.length_b   1.000
_cell.length_c   1.000
_cell.angle_alpha   90.00
_cell.angle_beta   90.00
_cell.angle_gamma   90.00
#
_symmetry.space_group_name_H-M   'P 1'
#
loop_
_entity.id
_entity.type
_entity.pdbx_description
1 polymer ?
#
loop_
_entity_poly.entity_id
_entity_poly.type
_entity_poly.pdbx_seq_one_letter_code
_entity_poly.pdbx_strand_id
1 'polypeptide(L)'
;MDEYANYYNLKRDLSENRLQTKTKLKEFFNQNKDENKAKTIIRTLVHGLADPDLPEKDKYFFQAVLYSKPELTTRHLIGGLKVGHKTPEGGLQRVQAIKKILVKKKLSENEQNVRKLVASLDDPEVAGHISNVLAHPNYANELTAVTLISSLAGKQNQHASEILSTANYGDDYLKVLQALVLGTSSSNEKRQKSCLEILKKRINEPHVKEYLKELLDEKIILTIFEGKHTTRKIPQKTRSLIMRLLEINK
;
A
#
# COMPACT_ATOMS: atom_id res chain seq x y z
N MET A 1 7.62 -22.63 22.45
CA MET A 1 7.11 -21.71 21.39
C MET A 1 5.72 -21.18 21.71
N ASP A 2 4.82 -21.99 22.28
CA ASP A 2 3.52 -21.50 22.77
C ASP A 2 3.68 -20.41 23.86
N GLU A 3 4.83 -20.38 24.54
CA GLU A 3 5.26 -19.32 25.45
C GLU A 3 5.24 -17.92 24.81
N TYR A 4 5.54 -17.80 23.51
CA TYR A 4 5.57 -16.52 22.78
C TYR A 4 4.20 -16.11 22.21
N ALA A 5 3.15 -16.89 22.49
CA ALA A 5 1.78 -16.47 22.22
C ALA A 5 1.30 -15.35 23.16
N ASN A 6 1.96 -15.19 24.31
CA ASN A 6 1.71 -14.12 25.25
C ASN A 6 2.83 -13.08 25.20
N TYR A 7 2.47 -11.82 25.00
CA TYR A 7 3.43 -10.72 24.92
C TYR A 7 4.26 -10.56 26.20
N TYR A 8 3.67 -10.73 27.38
CA TYR A 8 4.37 -10.55 28.65
C TYR A 8 5.42 -11.63 28.89
N ASN A 9 5.13 -12.88 28.51
CA ASN A 9 6.11 -13.97 28.55
C ASN A 9 7.27 -13.68 27.59
N LEU A 10 6.96 -13.26 26.35
CA LEU A 10 7.98 -12.87 25.38
C LEU A 10 8.84 -11.68 25.89
N LYS A 11 8.22 -10.67 26.51
CA LYS A 11 8.92 -9.51 27.09
C LYS A 11 9.87 -9.94 28.20
N ARG A 12 9.40 -10.78 29.13
CA ARG A 12 10.22 -11.35 30.21
C ARG A 12 11.39 -12.17 29.67
N ASP A 13 11.14 -13.05 28.70
CA ASP A 13 12.19 -13.90 28.11
C ASP A 13 13.21 -13.08 27.29
N LEU A 14 12.81 -11.93 26.75
CA LEU A 14 13.73 -10.98 26.13
C LEU A 14 14.58 -10.21 27.15
N SER A 15 14.08 -9.99 28.37
CA SER A 15 14.88 -9.41 29.46
C SER A 15 15.84 -10.42 30.07
N GLU A 16 15.40 -11.67 30.28
CA GLU A 16 16.17 -12.69 31.01
C GLU A 16 17.11 -13.48 30.08
N ASN A 17 16.65 -13.86 28.88
CA ASN A 17 17.34 -14.79 27.98
C ASN A 17 17.46 -14.25 26.55
N ARG A 18 17.79 -12.96 26.43
CA ARG A 18 17.68 -12.18 25.18
C ARG A 18 18.27 -12.85 23.94
N LEU A 19 19.52 -13.31 24.00
CA LEU A 19 20.21 -13.89 22.85
C LEU A 19 19.56 -15.20 22.40
N GLN A 20 19.20 -16.05 23.36
CA GLN A 20 18.55 -17.33 23.09
C GLN A 20 17.15 -17.12 22.49
N THR A 21 16.34 -16.23 23.08
CA THR A 21 14.99 -15.88 22.59
C THR A 21 15.04 -15.34 21.15
N LYS A 22 16.00 -14.45 20.84
CA LYS A 22 16.18 -13.93 19.47
C LYS A 22 16.58 -15.02 18.48
N THR A 23 17.45 -15.93 18.88
CA THR A 23 17.92 -17.03 18.03
C THR A 23 16.79 -18.00 17.73
N LYS A 24 16.04 -18.43 18.75
CA LYS A 24 14.87 -19.31 18.61
C LYS A 24 13.80 -18.72 17.67
N LEU A 25 13.51 -17.43 17.80
CA LEU A 25 12.54 -16.75 16.93
C LEU A 25 13.04 -16.67 15.48
N LYS A 26 14.31 -16.33 15.24
CA LYS A 26 14.89 -16.32 13.88
C LYS A 26 14.82 -17.71 13.24
N GLU A 27 15.26 -18.73 13.96
CA GLU A 27 15.23 -20.12 13.47
C GLU A 27 13.81 -20.56 13.15
N PHE A 28 12.84 -20.23 14.00
CA PHE A 28 11.44 -20.55 13.77
C PHE A 28 10.91 -19.98 12.45
N PHE A 29 11.16 -18.69 12.18
CA PHE A 29 10.68 -18.04 10.95
C PHE A 29 11.48 -18.43 9.71
N ASN A 30 12.77 -18.75 9.85
CA ASN A 30 13.61 -19.24 8.75
C ASN A 30 13.23 -20.67 8.31
N GLN A 31 12.86 -21.53 9.25
CA GLN A 31 12.53 -22.93 8.97
C GLN A 31 11.10 -23.12 8.43
N ASN A 32 10.37 -22.03 8.14
CA ASN A 32 8.98 -22.07 7.66
C ASN A 32 8.08 -23.01 8.48
N LYS A 33 8.28 -23.03 9.80
CA LYS A 33 7.50 -23.83 10.72
C LYS A 33 6.03 -23.39 10.75
N ASP A 34 5.17 -24.29 11.21
CA ASP A 34 3.75 -24.13 11.57
C ASP A 34 3.18 -22.70 11.40
N GLU A 35 2.39 -22.51 10.34
CA GLU A 35 1.81 -21.22 9.97
C GLU A 35 0.87 -20.65 11.04
N ASN A 36 0.17 -21.51 11.79
CA ASN A 36 -0.73 -21.06 12.85
C ASN A 36 0.08 -20.50 14.03
N LYS A 37 1.17 -21.15 14.39
CA LYS A 37 2.11 -20.61 15.40
C LYS A 37 2.75 -19.31 14.92
N ALA A 38 3.13 -19.23 13.65
CA ALA A 38 3.69 -18.02 13.06
C ALA A 38 2.71 -16.84 13.11
N LYS A 39 1.42 -17.08 12.82
CA LYS A 39 0.35 -16.07 12.96
C LYS A 39 0.26 -15.55 14.38
N THR A 40 0.23 -16.44 15.37
CA THR A 40 0.12 -16.05 16.79
C THR A 40 1.33 -15.22 17.23
N ILE A 41 2.55 -15.64 16.89
CA ILE A 41 3.76 -14.90 17.24
C ILE A 41 3.77 -13.53 16.54
N ILE A 42 3.45 -13.45 15.25
CA ILE A 42 3.37 -12.16 14.53
C ILE A 42 2.36 -11.21 15.19
N ARG A 43 1.19 -11.72 15.59
CA ARG A 43 0.20 -10.93 16.33
C ARG A 43 0.80 -10.39 17.63
N THR A 44 1.48 -11.24 18.41
CA THR A 44 2.16 -10.84 19.65
C THR A 44 3.20 -9.75 19.40
N LEU A 45 4.03 -9.93 18.37
CA LEU A 45 5.08 -8.96 18.01
C LEU A 45 4.48 -7.61 17.58
N VAL A 46 3.39 -7.61 16.80
CA VAL A 46 2.68 -6.39 16.39
C VAL A 46 2.10 -5.66 17.61
N HIS A 47 1.50 -6.38 18.57
CA HIS A 47 1.02 -5.76 19.80
C HIS A 47 2.17 -5.21 20.67
N GLY A 48 3.28 -5.94 20.75
CA GLY A 48 4.46 -5.52 21.50
C GLY A 48 5.16 -4.28 20.95
N LEU A 49 5.07 -4.01 19.64
CA LEU A 49 5.64 -2.79 19.05
C LEU A 49 4.99 -1.49 19.54
N ALA A 50 3.82 -1.59 20.16
CA ALA A 50 3.12 -0.48 20.79
C ALA A 50 3.43 -0.33 22.28
N ASP A 51 4.22 -1.23 22.88
CA ASP A 51 4.64 -1.11 24.27
C ASP A 51 5.70 0.01 24.39
N PRO A 52 5.42 1.08 25.17
CA PRO A 52 6.38 2.17 25.37
C PRO A 52 7.66 1.69 26.06
N ASP A 53 7.58 0.65 26.88
CA ASP A 53 8.70 0.13 27.67
C ASP A 53 9.53 -0.90 26.89
N LEU A 54 9.13 -1.27 25.67
CA LEU A 54 9.92 -2.19 24.86
C LEU A 54 11.21 -1.48 24.39
N PRO A 55 12.41 -1.98 24.72
CA PRO A 55 13.65 -1.33 24.32
C PRO A 55 13.75 -1.19 22.79
N GLU A 56 14.28 -0.07 22.29
CA GLU A 56 14.40 0.19 20.84
C GLU A 56 15.11 -0.94 20.09
N LYS A 57 16.17 -1.49 20.68
CA LYS A 57 16.93 -2.66 20.20
C LYS A 57 16.09 -3.93 20.01
N ASP A 58 14.95 -4.04 20.69
CA ASP A 58 14.02 -5.18 20.60
C ASP A 58 12.85 -4.84 19.67
N LYS A 59 12.42 -3.57 19.61
CA LYS A 59 11.54 -3.07 18.52
C LYS A 59 12.16 -3.31 17.13
N TYR A 60 13.43 -2.99 16.94
CA TYR A 60 14.15 -3.27 15.69
C TYR A 60 14.16 -4.76 15.35
N PHE A 61 14.38 -5.61 16.35
CA PHE A 61 14.35 -7.05 16.18
C PHE A 61 12.95 -7.55 15.79
N PHE A 62 11.90 -7.07 16.47
CA PHE A 62 10.51 -7.42 16.14
C PHE A 62 10.17 -7.03 14.71
N GLN A 63 10.53 -5.81 14.31
CA GLN A 63 10.37 -5.34 12.93
C GLN A 63 11.10 -6.25 11.94
N ALA A 64 12.37 -6.62 12.21
CA ALA A 64 13.11 -7.52 11.34
C ALA A 64 12.43 -8.89 11.17
N VAL A 65 11.88 -9.45 12.25
CA VAL A 65 11.10 -10.70 12.22
C VAL A 65 9.81 -10.52 11.41
N LEU A 66 9.03 -9.47 11.68
CA LEU A 66 7.80 -9.17 10.93
C LEU A 66 8.07 -9.06 9.42
N TYR A 67 9.19 -8.44 9.03
CA TYR A 67 9.57 -8.32 7.63
C TYR A 67 10.06 -9.61 6.98
N SER A 68 10.35 -10.67 7.73
CA SER A 68 10.60 -12.00 7.16
C SER A 68 9.31 -12.66 6.65
N LYS A 69 8.15 -12.20 7.12
CA LYS A 69 6.81 -12.68 6.76
C LYS A 69 5.87 -11.52 6.41
N PRO A 70 6.16 -10.77 5.33
CA PRO A 70 5.49 -9.51 5.01
C PRO A 70 3.96 -9.65 4.90
N GLU A 71 3.48 -10.75 4.32
CA GLU A 71 2.06 -10.96 4.05
C GLU A 71 1.21 -11.22 5.32
N LEU A 72 1.79 -11.97 6.27
CA LEU A 72 1.20 -12.22 7.59
C LEU A 72 1.24 -10.96 8.45
N THR A 73 2.36 -10.24 8.38
CA THR A 73 2.57 -8.96 9.07
C THR A 73 1.50 -7.94 8.66
N THR A 74 1.30 -7.69 7.36
CA THR A 74 0.32 -6.71 6.88
C THR A 74 -1.10 -6.99 7.38
N ARG A 75 -1.53 -8.26 7.35
CA ARG A 75 -2.85 -8.67 7.87
C ARG A 75 -3.02 -8.29 9.35
N HIS A 76 -2.02 -8.57 10.18
CA HIS A 76 -2.09 -8.28 11.61
C HIS A 76 -1.94 -6.80 11.93
N LEU A 77 -1.16 -6.05 11.14
CA LEU A 77 -1.07 -4.60 11.24
C LEU A 77 -2.43 -3.95 10.94
N ILE A 78 -3.14 -4.37 9.89
CA ILE A 78 -4.50 -3.89 9.59
C ILE A 78 -5.46 -4.20 10.74
N GLY A 79 -5.43 -5.43 11.28
CA GLY A 79 -6.23 -5.79 12.46
C GLY A 79 -5.86 -4.95 13.69
N GLY A 80 -4.59 -4.62 13.87
CA GLY A 80 -4.11 -3.75 14.94
C GLY A 80 -4.61 -2.30 14.81
N LEU A 81 -4.77 -1.78 13.59
CA LEU A 81 -5.42 -0.48 13.36
C LEU A 81 -6.86 -0.48 13.84
N LYS A 82 -7.67 -1.50 13.46
CA LYS A 82 -9.08 -1.64 13.90
C LYS A 82 -9.23 -1.63 15.42
N VAL A 83 -8.36 -2.38 16.11
CA VAL A 83 -8.39 -2.49 17.57
C VAL A 83 -7.82 -1.25 18.25
N GLY A 84 -6.85 -0.57 17.63
CA GLY A 84 -6.20 0.63 18.18
C GLY A 84 -7.15 1.79 18.41
N HIS A 85 -8.22 1.90 17.62
CA HIS A 85 -9.27 2.93 17.80
C HIS A 85 -10.11 2.76 19.08
N LYS A 86 -10.07 1.60 19.73
CA LYS A 86 -10.95 1.25 20.86
C LYS A 86 -10.32 1.46 22.24
N THR A 87 -9.09 2.00 22.30
CA THR A 87 -8.36 2.24 23.56
C THR A 87 -7.77 3.66 23.57
N PRO A 88 -7.94 4.45 24.65
CA PRO A 88 -7.63 5.89 24.68
C PRO A 88 -6.13 6.20 24.48
N GLU A 89 -5.28 6.29 25.52
CA GLU A 89 -3.89 6.76 25.30
C GLU A 89 -2.98 5.73 24.62
N GLY A 90 -3.11 4.44 24.95
CA GLY A 90 -2.31 3.36 24.35
C GLY A 90 -2.68 3.04 22.90
N GLY A 91 -3.87 3.44 22.45
CA GLY A 91 -4.34 3.18 21.09
C GLY A 91 -3.68 4.08 20.04
N LEU A 92 -3.48 5.36 20.37
CA LEU A 92 -2.86 6.30 19.43
C LEU A 92 -1.38 5.97 19.17
N GLN A 93 -0.62 5.66 20.23
CA GLN A 93 0.77 5.24 20.12
C GLN A 93 0.90 3.95 19.30
N ARG A 94 -0.02 3.00 19.52
CA ARG A 94 -0.13 1.77 18.73
C ARG A 94 -0.38 2.06 17.26
N VAL A 95 -1.35 2.90 16.94
CA VAL A 95 -1.68 3.27 15.56
C VAL A 95 -0.48 3.92 14.86
N GLN A 96 0.25 4.82 15.53
CA GLN A 96 1.44 5.45 14.96
C GLN A 96 2.56 4.44 14.70
N ALA A 97 2.82 3.53 15.66
CA ALA A 97 3.80 2.47 15.48
C ALA A 97 3.43 1.56 14.29
N ILE A 98 2.17 1.16 14.19
CA ILE A 98 1.65 0.34 13.09
C ILE A 98 1.82 1.05 11.75
N LYS A 99 1.43 2.32 11.64
CA LYS A 99 1.60 3.12 10.42
C LYS A 99 3.07 3.19 10.00
N LYS A 100 3.97 3.45 10.96
CA LYS A 100 5.42 3.53 10.71
C LYS A 100 5.98 2.23 10.15
N ILE A 101 5.46 1.08 10.60
CA ILE A 101 5.84 -0.24 10.07
C ILE A 101 5.25 -0.43 8.68
N LEU A 102 3.96 -0.15 8.51
CA LEU A 102 3.24 -0.31 7.25
C LEU A 102 3.93 0.45 6.12
N VAL A 103 4.31 1.71 6.32
CA VAL A 103 4.93 2.54 5.27
C VAL A 103 6.36 2.14 4.89
N LYS A 104 6.94 1.08 5.46
CA LYS A 104 8.32 0.67 5.13
C LYS A 104 8.42 0.08 3.72
N LYS A 105 9.45 0.49 2.97
CA LYS A 105 9.72 0.08 1.58
C LYS A 105 9.60 -1.44 1.33
N LYS A 106 10.09 -2.26 2.25
CA LYS A 106 10.00 -3.73 2.12
C LYS A 106 8.56 -4.27 2.05
N LEU A 107 7.59 -3.59 2.67
CA LEU A 107 6.18 -3.99 2.58
C LEU A 107 5.52 -3.45 1.30
N SER A 108 5.98 -2.33 0.76
CA SER A 108 5.37 -1.66 -0.40
C SER A 108 5.75 -2.27 -1.74
N GLU A 109 6.88 -2.96 -1.81
CA GLU A 109 7.30 -3.72 -3.01
C GLU A 109 6.57 -5.07 -3.14
N ASN A 110 5.83 -5.49 -2.13
CA ASN A 110 5.09 -6.75 -2.14
C ASN A 110 3.66 -6.54 -2.66
N GLU A 111 3.36 -7.09 -3.83
CA GLU A 111 2.06 -6.98 -4.49
C GLU A 111 0.90 -7.46 -3.61
N GLN A 112 1.05 -8.56 -2.90
CA GLN A 112 -0.01 -9.11 -2.07
C GLN A 112 -0.34 -8.20 -0.88
N ASN A 113 0.67 -7.50 -0.32
CA ASN A 113 0.45 -6.47 0.68
C ASN A 113 -0.33 -5.28 0.13
N VAL A 114 0.08 -4.77 -1.04
CA VAL A 114 -0.61 -3.67 -1.72
C VAL A 114 -2.07 -4.02 -1.96
N ARG A 115 -2.36 -5.21 -2.49
CA ARG A 115 -3.72 -5.70 -2.69
C ARG A 115 -4.54 -5.76 -1.40
N LYS A 116 -3.95 -6.24 -0.29
CA LYS A 116 -4.62 -6.28 1.02
C LYS A 116 -4.91 -4.88 1.58
N LEU A 117 -3.98 -3.95 1.43
CA LEU A 117 -4.17 -2.57 1.86
C LEU A 117 -5.27 -1.91 1.02
N VAL A 118 -5.21 -2.00 -0.31
CA VAL A 118 -6.26 -1.46 -1.19
C VAL A 118 -7.62 -2.08 -0.88
N ALA A 119 -7.69 -3.39 -0.65
CA ALA A 119 -8.94 -4.03 -0.25
C ALA A 119 -9.53 -3.42 1.02
N SER A 120 -8.69 -3.14 2.03
CA SER A 120 -9.08 -2.58 3.33
C SER A 120 -9.57 -1.13 3.28
N LEU A 121 -9.55 -0.47 2.11
CA LEU A 121 -10.19 0.83 1.92
C LEU A 121 -11.72 0.75 1.95
N ASP A 122 -12.31 -0.46 1.94
CA ASP A 122 -13.75 -0.67 2.10
C ASP A 122 -14.22 -0.63 3.56
N ASP A 123 -13.29 -0.68 4.52
CA ASP A 123 -13.58 -0.71 5.94
C ASP A 123 -13.47 0.69 6.56
N PRO A 124 -14.59 1.30 6.99
CA PRO A 124 -14.59 2.66 7.51
C PRO A 124 -13.76 2.83 8.80
N GLU A 125 -13.52 1.75 9.56
CA GLU A 125 -12.71 1.83 10.78
C GLU A 125 -11.22 2.07 10.47
N VAL A 126 -10.74 1.69 9.27
CA VAL A 126 -9.31 1.79 8.92
C VAL A 126 -9.02 2.55 7.63
N ALA A 127 -10.02 2.81 6.79
CA ALA A 127 -9.82 3.39 5.46
C ALA A 127 -9.03 4.70 5.47
N GLY A 128 -9.28 5.60 6.43
CA GLY A 128 -8.51 6.84 6.58
C GLY A 128 -7.04 6.61 6.92
N HIS A 129 -6.72 5.58 7.72
CA HIS A 129 -5.33 5.22 8.03
C HIS A 129 -4.63 4.56 6.86
N ILE A 130 -5.32 3.67 6.15
CA ILE A 130 -4.79 2.99 4.99
C ILE A 130 -4.59 3.95 3.83
N SER A 131 -5.49 4.93 3.64
CA SER A 131 -5.34 5.98 2.63
C SER A 131 -4.06 6.77 2.83
N ASN A 132 -3.77 7.17 4.08
CA ASN A 132 -2.51 7.84 4.43
C ASN A 132 -1.27 6.96 4.18
N VAL A 133 -1.36 5.65 4.45
CA VAL A 133 -0.27 4.70 4.17
C VAL A 133 -0.03 4.57 2.66
N LEU A 134 -1.10 4.40 1.87
CA LEU A 134 -1.01 4.22 0.42
C LEU A 134 -0.59 5.50 -0.32
N ALA A 135 -0.86 6.68 0.25
CA ALA A 135 -0.39 7.96 -0.27
C ALA A 135 1.07 8.28 0.11
N HIS A 136 1.68 7.52 1.03
CA HIS A 136 3.07 7.71 1.43
C HIS A 136 4.04 7.40 0.27
N PRO A 137 5.16 8.13 0.08
CA PRO A 137 6.09 7.93 -1.05
C PRO A 137 6.57 6.50 -1.28
N ASN A 138 6.76 5.71 -0.22
CA ASN A 138 7.13 4.30 -0.36
C ASN A 138 6.05 3.44 -1.05
N TYR A 139 4.77 3.81 -0.94
CA TYR A 139 3.64 3.16 -1.61
C TYR A 139 3.17 3.90 -2.85
N ALA A 140 3.49 5.18 -3.01
CA ALA A 140 3.16 5.95 -4.20
C ALA A 140 4.08 5.53 -5.36
N ASN A 141 3.86 4.33 -5.86
CA ASN A 141 4.60 3.70 -6.93
C ASN A 141 3.62 3.12 -7.97
N GLU A 142 4.18 2.63 -9.07
CA GLU A 142 3.42 2.04 -10.17
C GLU A 142 2.49 0.90 -9.72
N LEU A 143 3.01 -0.04 -8.92
CA LEU A 143 2.29 -1.22 -8.45
C LEU A 143 1.01 -0.84 -7.68
N THR A 144 1.14 0.12 -6.77
CA THR A 144 0.00 0.64 -6.00
C THR A 144 -0.99 1.37 -6.89
N ALA A 145 -0.51 2.21 -7.82
CA ALA A 145 -1.40 2.93 -8.72
C ALA A 145 -2.25 2.00 -9.59
N VAL A 146 -1.65 0.97 -10.19
CA VAL A 146 -2.38 -0.03 -11.00
C VAL A 146 -3.42 -0.77 -10.16
N THR A 147 -3.07 -1.12 -8.92
CA THR A 147 -3.99 -1.78 -7.98
C THR A 147 -5.16 -0.85 -7.61
N LEU A 148 -4.89 0.43 -7.34
CA LEU A 148 -5.91 1.44 -7.05
C LEU A 148 -6.83 1.69 -8.25
N ILE A 149 -6.28 1.82 -9.47
CA ILE A 149 -7.05 1.99 -10.71
C ILE A 149 -7.99 0.81 -10.92
N SER A 150 -7.52 -0.41 -10.64
CA SER A 150 -8.35 -1.60 -10.72
C SER A 150 -9.55 -1.54 -9.76
N SER A 151 -9.35 -0.97 -8.57
CA SER A 151 -10.39 -0.78 -7.54
C SER A 151 -11.38 0.35 -7.80
N LEU A 152 -11.13 1.24 -8.77
CA LEU A 152 -12.06 2.34 -9.12
C LEU A 152 -13.42 1.87 -9.63
N ALA A 153 -13.54 0.62 -10.05
CA ALA A 153 -14.84 0.02 -10.40
C ALA A 153 -15.66 -0.41 -9.17
N GLY A 154 -15.03 -0.52 -8.00
CA GLY A 154 -15.57 -1.13 -6.79
C GLY A 154 -16.01 -0.13 -5.73
N LYS A 155 -16.18 -0.63 -4.50
CA LYS A 155 -16.61 0.15 -3.33
C LYS A 155 -15.53 1.14 -2.85
N GLN A 156 -14.27 0.88 -3.19
CA GLN A 156 -13.10 1.67 -2.77
C GLN A 156 -12.90 2.96 -3.58
N ASN A 157 -13.78 3.25 -4.54
CA ASN A 157 -13.59 4.29 -5.55
C ASN A 157 -13.21 5.67 -4.95
N GLN A 158 -13.87 6.10 -3.88
CA GLN A 158 -13.63 7.43 -3.30
C GLN A 158 -12.19 7.56 -2.78
N HIS A 159 -11.76 6.67 -1.88
CA HIS A 159 -10.40 6.67 -1.35
C HIS A 159 -9.35 6.44 -2.44
N ALA A 160 -9.61 5.50 -3.35
CA ALA A 160 -8.69 5.23 -4.44
C ALA A 160 -8.51 6.44 -5.37
N SER A 161 -9.60 7.13 -5.70
CA SER A 161 -9.56 8.36 -6.51
C SER A 161 -8.81 9.49 -5.81
N GLU A 162 -9.00 9.65 -4.50
CA GLU A 162 -8.30 10.65 -3.70
C GLU A 162 -6.79 10.40 -3.66
N ILE A 163 -6.37 9.15 -3.39
CA ILE A 163 -4.96 8.77 -3.39
C ILE A 163 -4.35 8.98 -4.77
N LEU A 164 -5.02 8.51 -5.83
CA LEU A 164 -4.57 8.70 -7.22
C LEU A 164 -4.47 10.18 -7.61
N SER A 165 -5.31 11.06 -7.05
CA SER A 165 -5.29 12.50 -7.34
C SER A 165 -4.22 13.27 -6.57
N THR A 166 -3.76 12.78 -5.41
CA THR A 166 -2.94 13.57 -4.46
C THR A 166 -1.55 13.00 -4.19
N ALA A 167 -1.35 11.69 -4.31
CA ALA A 167 -0.06 11.07 -4.02
C ALA A 167 1.05 11.56 -4.97
N ASN A 168 2.25 11.69 -4.43
CA ASN A 168 3.44 12.01 -5.20
C ASN A 168 4.13 10.70 -5.63
N TYR A 169 4.02 10.36 -6.90
CA TYR A 169 4.54 9.11 -7.47
C TYR A 169 6.02 9.16 -7.86
N GLY A 170 6.70 10.30 -7.69
CA GLY A 170 8.12 10.46 -8.03
C GLY A 170 8.43 9.96 -9.45
N ASP A 171 9.44 9.10 -9.56
CA ASP A 171 9.93 8.56 -10.83
C ASP A 171 8.90 7.67 -11.56
N ASP A 172 7.93 7.10 -10.84
CA ASP A 172 6.88 6.25 -11.44
C ASP A 172 5.72 7.06 -12.03
N TYR A 173 5.71 8.39 -11.88
CA TYR A 173 4.59 9.24 -12.25
C TYR A 173 4.13 9.06 -13.71
N LEU A 174 5.05 8.95 -14.66
CA LEU A 174 4.73 8.71 -16.07
C LEU A 174 3.99 7.39 -16.29
N LYS A 175 4.37 6.32 -15.58
CA LYS A 175 3.70 5.02 -15.67
C LYS A 175 2.31 5.08 -15.05
N VAL A 176 2.15 5.86 -13.98
CA VAL A 176 0.84 6.13 -13.37
C VAL A 176 -0.07 6.89 -14.34
N LEU A 177 0.43 7.90 -15.03
CA LEU A 177 -0.31 8.59 -16.09
C LEU A 177 -0.72 7.64 -17.21
N GLN A 178 0.19 6.77 -17.67
CA GLN A 178 -0.12 5.73 -18.66
C GLN A 178 -1.28 4.85 -18.21
N ALA A 179 -1.22 4.35 -16.97
CA ALA A 179 -2.26 3.50 -16.40
C ALA A 179 -3.62 4.24 -16.29
N LEU A 180 -3.61 5.52 -15.90
CA LEU A 180 -4.83 6.35 -15.85
C LEU A 180 -5.43 6.57 -17.23
N VAL A 181 -4.60 6.89 -18.23
CA VAL A 181 -5.04 7.04 -19.62
C VAL A 181 -5.65 5.74 -20.15
N LEU A 182 -5.01 4.60 -19.93
CA LEU A 182 -5.57 3.28 -20.27
C LEU A 182 -6.90 3.03 -19.54
N GLY A 183 -6.99 3.45 -18.28
CA GLY A 183 -8.23 3.37 -17.49
C GLY A 183 -9.41 4.13 -18.11
N THR A 184 -9.16 5.22 -18.85
CA THR A 184 -10.22 5.94 -19.59
C THR A 184 -10.77 5.17 -20.79
N SER A 185 -10.09 4.10 -21.23
CA SER A 185 -10.53 3.18 -22.27
C SER A 185 -11.27 1.96 -21.73
N SER A 186 -11.38 1.83 -20.40
CA SER A 186 -12.04 0.71 -19.73
C SER A 186 -13.48 0.52 -20.22
N SER A 187 -13.89 -0.74 -20.38
CA SER A 187 -15.30 -1.11 -20.63
C SER A 187 -16.19 -0.86 -19.41
N ASN A 188 -15.60 -0.80 -18.21
CA ASN A 188 -16.31 -0.40 -16.99
C ASN A 188 -16.45 1.13 -16.93
N GLU A 189 -17.68 1.62 -17.06
CA GLU A 189 -18.01 3.05 -17.09
C GLU A 189 -17.60 3.81 -15.82
N LYS A 190 -17.75 3.20 -14.63
CA LYS A 190 -17.34 3.82 -13.36
C LYS A 190 -15.83 4.05 -13.33
N ARG A 191 -15.04 3.02 -13.70
CA ARG A 191 -13.58 3.14 -13.80
C ARG A 191 -13.20 4.20 -14.84
N GLN A 192 -13.84 4.18 -16.00
CA GLN A 192 -13.60 5.15 -17.06
C GLN A 192 -13.80 6.59 -16.56
N LYS A 193 -14.95 6.86 -15.92
CA LYS A 193 -15.30 8.18 -15.38
C LYS A 193 -14.32 8.62 -14.29
N SER A 194 -13.98 7.75 -13.34
CA SER A 194 -13.02 8.09 -12.28
C SER A 194 -11.63 8.39 -12.83
N CYS A 195 -11.12 7.60 -13.78
CA CYS A 195 -9.81 7.87 -14.40
C CYS A 195 -9.81 9.23 -15.12
N LEU A 196 -10.91 9.56 -15.82
CA LEU A 196 -11.06 10.85 -16.48
C LEU A 196 -11.06 12.01 -15.47
N GLU A 197 -11.78 11.89 -14.36
CA GLU A 197 -11.82 12.92 -13.31
C GLU A 197 -10.47 13.09 -12.61
N ILE A 198 -9.73 12.00 -12.37
CA ILE A 198 -8.37 12.06 -11.81
C ILE A 198 -7.43 12.80 -12.78
N LEU A 199 -7.49 12.48 -14.08
CA LEU A 199 -6.70 13.19 -15.09
C LEU A 199 -7.08 14.67 -15.17
N LYS A 200 -8.37 15.03 -15.08
CA LYS A 200 -8.81 16.44 -15.01
C LYS A 200 -8.22 17.17 -13.81
N LYS A 201 -8.18 16.54 -12.64
CA LYS A 201 -7.59 17.17 -11.43
C LYS A 201 -6.11 17.44 -11.59
N ARG A 202 -5.40 16.57 -12.30
CA ARG A 202 -3.95 16.67 -12.53
C ARG A 202 -3.57 17.40 -13.82
N ILE A 203 -4.53 17.75 -14.68
CA ILE A 203 -4.26 18.32 -16.01
C ILE A 203 -3.51 19.65 -15.96
N ASN A 204 -3.60 20.39 -14.85
CA ASN A 204 -2.93 21.68 -14.69
C ASN A 204 -1.44 21.52 -14.34
N GLU A 205 -1.00 20.32 -14.01
CA GLU A 205 0.41 20.01 -13.85
C GLU A 205 1.11 20.06 -15.24
N PRO A 206 2.16 20.88 -15.43
CA PRO A 206 2.76 21.11 -16.75
C PRO A 206 3.21 19.83 -17.47
N HIS A 207 3.84 18.92 -16.73
CA HIS A 207 4.31 17.63 -17.24
C HIS A 207 3.18 16.70 -17.66
N VAL A 208 1.97 16.83 -17.10
CA VAL A 208 0.79 16.07 -17.55
C VAL A 208 0.32 16.56 -18.91
N LYS A 209 0.24 17.89 -19.11
CA LYS A 209 -0.16 18.46 -20.42
C LYS A 209 0.84 18.07 -21.51
N GLU A 210 2.13 18.16 -21.21
CA GLU A 210 3.21 17.80 -22.13
C GLU A 210 3.12 16.32 -22.51
N TYR A 211 3.06 15.43 -21.51
CA TYR A 211 2.91 14.00 -21.73
C TYR A 211 1.69 13.67 -22.61
N LEU A 212 0.52 14.27 -22.34
CA LEU A 212 -0.69 14.03 -23.13
C LEU A 212 -0.57 14.53 -24.58
N LYS A 213 0.16 15.63 -24.81
CA LYS A 213 0.45 16.12 -26.18
C LYS A 213 1.39 15.17 -26.91
N GLU A 214 2.49 14.75 -26.28
CA GLU A 214 3.42 13.78 -26.86
C GLU A 214 2.73 12.46 -27.20
N LEU A 215 1.80 12.03 -26.36
CA LEU A 215 0.97 10.85 -26.58
C LEU A 215 0.11 11.01 -27.84
N LEU A 216 -0.53 12.17 -28.03
CA LEU A 216 -1.30 12.46 -29.24
C LEU A 216 -0.43 12.57 -30.48
N ASP A 217 0.79 13.10 -30.37
CA ASP A 217 1.75 13.21 -31.47
C ASP A 217 2.38 11.86 -31.85
N GLU A 218 1.98 10.76 -31.19
CA GLU A 218 2.59 9.41 -31.33
C GLU A 218 4.10 9.38 -31.01
N LYS A 219 4.64 10.41 -30.33
CA LYS A 219 6.05 10.46 -29.88
C LYS A 219 6.33 9.46 -28.76
N ILE A 220 5.28 9.08 -28.03
CA ILE A 220 5.31 8.06 -26.98
C ILE A 220 4.17 7.06 -27.20
N ILE A 221 4.40 5.80 -26.83
CA ILE A 221 3.43 4.71 -27.03
C ILE A 221 2.88 4.25 -25.67
N LEU A 222 1.58 3.91 -25.62
CA LEU A 222 0.99 3.28 -24.45
C LEU A 222 1.58 1.89 -24.23
N THR A 223 2.14 1.68 -23.04
CA THR A 223 2.62 0.38 -22.60
C THR A 223 1.56 -0.23 -21.67
N ILE A 224 1.05 -1.41 -22.04
CA ILE A 224 0.07 -2.13 -21.21
C ILE A 224 0.83 -2.92 -20.13
N PHE A 225 0.46 -2.71 -18.88
CA PHE A 225 1.06 -3.37 -17.72
C PHE A 225 0.16 -4.50 -17.20
N GLU A 226 0.01 -5.55 -18.00
CA GLU A 226 -0.57 -6.84 -17.56
C GLU A 226 0.49 -7.95 -17.69
N GLY A 227 1.68 -7.71 -17.14
CA GLY A 227 2.79 -8.68 -17.16
C GLY A 227 3.39 -8.96 -18.55
N LYS A 228 2.91 -8.27 -19.59
CA LYS A 228 3.45 -8.29 -20.95
C LYS A 228 3.56 -6.84 -21.44
N HIS A 229 4.78 -6.34 -21.57
CA HIS A 229 5.03 -5.05 -22.24
C HIS A 229 4.56 -5.17 -23.69
N THR A 230 3.35 -4.68 -23.96
CA THR A 230 2.85 -4.54 -25.32
C THR A 230 2.64 -3.05 -25.58
N THR A 231 3.32 -2.56 -26.59
CA THR A 231 3.16 -1.22 -27.14
C THR A 231 1.97 -1.22 -28.08
N ARG A 232 0.95 -0.38 -27.82
CA ARG A 232 -0.20 -0.22 -28.72
C ARG A 232 -0.44 1.24 -29.05
N LYS A 233 -0.91 1.49 -30.27
CA LYS A 233 -1.49 2.80 -30.63
C LYS A 233 -2.63 3.14 -29.68
N ILE A 234 -2.77 4.41 -29.35
CA ILE A 234 -3.83 4.89 -28.47
C ILE A 234 -5.19 4.63 -29.12
N PRO A 235 -6.14 4.00 -28.42
CA PRO A 235 -7.47 3.79 -28.96
C PRO A 235 -8.12 5.13 -29.36
N GLN A 236 -8.86 5.16 -30.48
CA GLN A 236 -9.44 6.41 -31.00
C GLN A 236 -10.34 7.11 -29.97
N LYS A 237 -11.13 6.34 -29.20
CA LYS A 237 -11.96 6.86 -28.10
C LYS A 237 -11.14 7.59 -27.05
N THR A 238 -9.97 7.06 -26.69
CA THR A 238 -9.02 7.65 -25.74
C THR A 238 -8.41 8.91 -26.32
N ARG A 239 -8.02 8.87 -27.61
CA ARG A 239 -7.49 10.04 -28.33
C ARG A 239 -8.47 11.21 -28.28
N SER A 240 -9.74 10.97 -28.61
CA SER A 240 -10.79 12.00 -28.54
C SER A 240 -11.00 12.55 -27.12
N LEU A 241 -10.91 11.69 -26.09
CA LEU A 241 -11.01 12.13 -24.69
C LEU A 241 -9.82 13.01 -24.28
N ILE A 242 -8.60 12.65 -24.67
CA ILE A 242 -7.40 13.44 -24.37
C ILE A 242 -7.46 14.80 -25.07
N MET A 243 -7.87 14.85 -26.35
CA MET A 243 -8.06 16.13 -27.07
C MET A 243 -9.03 17.05 -26.32
N ARG A 244 -10.19 16.52 -25.89
CA ARG A 244 -11.15 17.29 -25.08
C ARG A 244 -10.57 17.76 -23.75
N LEU A 245 -9.81 16.92 -23.06
CA LEU A 245 -9.14 17.32 -21.79
C LEU A 245 -8.19 18.50 -22.00
N LEU A 246 -7.44 18.51 -23.11
CA LEU A 246 -6.50 19.57 -23.44
C LEU A 246 -7.21 20.85 -23.93
N GLU A 247 -8.36 20.73 -24.58
CA GLU A 247 -9.18 21.86 -25.05
C GLU A 247 -9.92 22.57 -23.91
N ILE A 248 -10.44 21.82 -22.93
CA ILE A 248 -11.18 22.37 -21.77
C ILE A 248 -10.29 23.26 -20.88
N ASN A 249 -8.96 23.18 -21.00
CA ASN A 249 -8.00 23.91 -20.16
C ASN A 249 -7.16 24.94 -20.94
N LYS A 250 -7.66 25.41 -22.09
CA LYS A 250 -7.20 26.63 -22.78
C LYS A 250 -8.01 27.82 -22.31
#